data_AF-A0A930UGE1-F1
#
_entry.id   AF-A0A930UGE1-F1
#
_cell.length_a   1.000
_cell.length_b   1.000
_cell.length_c   1.000
_cell.angle_alpha   90.00
_cell.angle_beta   90.00
_cell.angle_gamma   90.00
#
_symmetry.space_group_name_H-M   'P 1'
#
loop_
_entity.id
_entity.type
_entity.pdbx_description
1 polymer ?
#
loop_
_entity_poly.entity_id
_entity_poly.type
_entity_poly.pdbx_seq_one_letter_code
_entity_poly.pdbx_strand_id
1 'polypeptide(L)'
;MASSSIEWTNKTWNPTTGCTHISKECDFCYAEKETFRKMHNPKLEKYKLGFDVIVEHAYTLQEPYTWKKPSTVFVNSMSDMFHKDISLDFIKKVFEVMNDTPQHTYQVLTKRHDILEKYSDQLNWTDNIWMGVSVGTQIATRRIKSLVNCGAKYKFLSVEPLIEEIKDYDLTGIDWVIVGGESGSNAVRPMERDWVIKVKEKCFEQNVPFFFKQWGKIRNNPNPHDPTINKLHRYHSKGGSELDGKVYWTNPTITNDLMPTINLFGKDYLIMDEFEDLNTIWELKSYLPIIDNDLFESLKEDIKKNGVNDPIIYITIPNGQKLVIEGHTRLRAAISLNLKIFPTKELNETFNSLDELKLWMVSHQLQRRNLSIAEKISLAYLSKPTIDKLAKENLSKAGKSFSKKATEIKSVGEIAKIDTYQEIANLANVGRTTVVKYSQVMAKASESVIENLKKGNITIGSAHASIKKKKENIVSKINPNLILVTNPKITILSNIYEGQEKLISGDIDVVMILNENDKLNILKENEKIRIGVYYMNQ
;
A
#
# COMPACT_ATOMS: atom_id res chain seq x y z
N MET A 1 13.72 19.75 9.30
CA MET A 1 13.13 20.13 7.99
C MET A 1 12.30 18.96 7.50
N ALA A 2 11.04 19.18 7.13
CA ALA A 2 10.16 18.11 6.69
C ALA A 2 10.63 17.53 5.35
N SER A 3 10.75 16.20 5.27
CA SER A 3 10.75 15.47 4.00
C SER A 3 9.36 15.59 3.38
N SER A 4 9.28 15.75 2.06
CA SER A 4 7.99 15.75 1.36
C SER A 4 7.30 14.39 1.49
N SER A 5 5.96 14.39 1.50
CA SER A 5 5.16 13.15 1.38
C SER A 5 4.71 12.86 -0.05
N ILE A 6 5.25 13.61 -1.03
CA ILE A 6 4.99 13.46 -2.45
C ILE A 6 6.13 12.61 -3.03
N GLU A 7 5.76 11.50 -3.65
CA GLU A 7 6.63 10.36 -3.95
C GLU A 7 7.80 10.70 -4.90
N TRP A 8 7.63 11.70 -5.76
CA TRP A 8 8.60 12.10 -6.78
C TRP A 8 9.48 13.31 -6.41
N THR A 9 9.41 13.81 -5.16
CA THR A 9 10.17 15.00 -4.74
C THR A 9 10.71 14.86 -3.31
N ASN A 10 11.84 15.51 -3.01
CA ASN A 10 12.43 15.45 -1.66
C ASN A 10 11.84 16.53 -0.74
N LYS A 11 11.50 17.70 -1.29
CA LYS A 11 11.05 18.89 -0.55
C LYS A 11 9.98 19.65 -1.31
N THR A 12 9.21 20.46 -0.59
CA THR A 12 8.33 21.47 -1.19
C THR A 12 8.79 22.86 -0.78
N TRP A 13 8.68 23.79 -1.71
CA TRP A 13 8.97 25.21 -1.48
C TRP A 13 7.77 26.00 -2.01
N ASN A 14 7.18 26.85 -1.17
CA ASN A 14 5.95 27.56 -1.51
C ASN A 14 6.15 29.07 -1.37
N PRO A 15 6.74 29.73 -2.39
CA PRO A 15 6.91 31.19 -2.43
C PRO A 15 5.61 31.98 -2.45
N THR A 16 4.52 31.35 -2.88
CA THR A 16 3.20 31.97 -2.92
C THR A 16 2.17 31.07 -2.24
N THR A 17 1.09 31.64 -1.75
CA THR A 17 -0.09 30.91 -1.26
C THR A 17 -1.34 31.44 -1.92
N GLY A 18 -2.40 30.64 -1.85
CA GLY A 18 -3.69 30.95 -2.45
C GLY A 18 -3.76 30.64 -3.94
N CYS A 19 -4.97 30.36 -4.43
CA CYS A 19 -5.24 30.07 -5.82
C CYS A 19 -6.74 30.26 -6.13
N THR A 20 -7.09 30.22 -7.42
CA THR A 20 -8.47 30.15 -7.89
C THR A 20 -8.66 28.93 -8.80
N HIS A 21 -9.86 28.34 -8.77
CA HIS A 21 -10.22 27.20 -9.60
C HIS A 21 -10.33 27.62 -11.07
N ILE A 22 -9.74 26.83 -11.99
CA ILE A 22 -9.73 27.14 -13.43
C ILE A 22 -10.06 25.95 -14.35
N SER A 23 -10.31 24.77 -13.77
CA SER A 23 -10.58 23.54 -14.52
C SER A 23 -11.23 22.49 -13.62
N LYS A 24 -11.86 21.47 -14.21
CA LYS A 24 -12.45 20.33 -13.50
C LYS A 24 -11.46 19.62 -12.55
N GLU A 25 -10.17 19.65 -12.87
CA GLU A 25 -9.09 19.13 -12.01
C GLU A 25 -9.03 19.82 -10.63
N CYS A 26 -9.67 20.98 -10.46
CA CYS A 26 -9.70 21.77 -9.21
C CYS A 26 -10.88 21.42 -8.29
N ASP A 27 -11.93 20.74 -8.78
CA ASP A 27 -13.20 20.55 -8.05
C ASP A 27 -13.03 19.91 -6.65
N PHE A 28 -11.99 19.08 -6.47
CA PHE A 28 -11.66 18.43 -5.19
C PHE A 28 -10.22 18.72 -4.74
N CYS A 29 -9.73 19.94 -5.01
CA CYS A 29 -8.36 20.37 -4.77
C CYS A 29 -7.86 20.05 -3.34
N TYR A 30 -6.79 19.24 -3.26
CA TYR A 30 -6.12 18.94 -1.99
C TYR A 30 -5.52 20.19 -1.33
N ALA A 31 -4.93 21.08 -2.13
CA ALA A 31 -4.27 22.28 -1.62
C ALA A 31 -5.25 23.23 -0.92
N GLU A 32 -6.48 23.33 -1.42
CA GLU A 32 -7.55 24.10 -0.80
C GLU A 32 -7.90 23.54 0.59
N LYS A 33 -8.20 22.25 0.67
CA LYS A 33 -8.53 21.57 1.92
C LYS A 33 -7.40 21.66 2.95
N GLU A 34 -6.15 21.46 2.52
CA GLU A 34 -5.01 21.61 3.42
C GLU A 34 -4.78 23.05 3.87
N THR A 35 -5.05 24.04 3.01
CA THR A 35 -4.95 25.45 3.39
C THR A 35 -5.97 25.77 4.48
N PHE A 36 -7.22 25.32 4.35
CA PHE A 36 -8.22 25.43 5.42
C PHE A 36 -7.80 24.74 6.73
N ARG A 37 -7.10 23.61 6.65
CA ARG A 37 -6.55 22.97 7.87
C ARG A 37 -5.39 23.76 8.47
N LYS A 38 -4.53 24.34 7.62
CA LYS A 38 -3.30 25.04 8.02
C LYS A 38 -3.55 26.45 8.51
N MET A 39 -4.58 27.15 8.01
CA MET A 39 -4.86 28.55 8.36
C MET A 39 -5.17 28.75 9.86
N HIS A 40 -5.64 27.71 10.54
CA HIS A 40 -5.88 27.72 11.99
C HIS A 40 -4.64 27.38 12.83
N ASN A 41 -3.49 27.12 12.22
CA ASN A 41 -2.26 26.79 12.92
C ASN A 41 -1.38 28.04 13.09
N PRO A 42 -1.17 28.53 14.34
CA PRO A 42 -0.41 29.76 14.59
C PRO A 42 1.07 29.66 14.20
N LYS A 43 1.61 28.44 14.01
CA LYS A 43 2.98 28.23 13.53
C LYS A 43 3.11 28.33 12.01
N LEU A 44 1.99 28.44 11.29
CA LEU A 44 1.92 28.41 9.83
C LEU A 44 1.26 29.69 9.29
N GLU A 45 1.73 30.83 9.79
CA GLU A 45 1.21 32.18 9.50
C GLU A 45 0.97 32.45 8.01
N LYS A 46 1.79 31.86 7.14
CA LYS A 46 1.69 32.03 5.68
C LYS A 46 0.36 31.57 5.06
N TYR A 47 -0.38 30.70 5.74
CA TYR A 47 -1.68 30.21 5.26
C TYR A 47 -2.89 30.89 5.91
N LYS A 48 -2.69 31.85 6.83
CA LYS A 48 -3.76 32.43 7.66
C LYS A 48 -4.89 33.09 6.87
N LEU A 49 -4.59 33.61 5.68
CA LEU A 49 -5.54 34.34 4.84
C LEU A 49 -6.45 33.41 4.02
N GLY A 50 -6.30 32.09 4.15
CA GLY A 50 -7.13 31.12 3.44
C GLY A 50 -6.65 30.85 2.02
N PHE A 51 -7.46 30.11 1.26
CA PHE A 51 -7.09 29.65 -0.09
C PHE A 51 -7.40 30.68 -1.19
N ASP A 52 -8.45 31.49 -1.01
CA ASP A 52 -8.88 32.44 -2.05
C ASP A 52 -8.10 33.76 -2.04
N VAL A 53 -7.17 33.93 -1.09
CA VAL A 53 -6.32 35.12 -1.00
C VAL A 53 -4.91 34.78 -1.50
N ILE A 54 -4.55 35.38 -2.63
CA ILE A 54 -3.26 35.18 -3.28
C ILE A 54 -2.22 36.08 -2.61
N VAL A 55 -1.11 35.47 -2.18
CA VAL A 55 -0.06 36.17 -1.42
C VAL A 55 1.32 35.75 -1.90
N GLU A 56 2.17 36.74 -2.13
CA GLU A 56 3.61 36.60 -2.37
C GLU A 56 4.37 36.62 -1.03
N HIS A 57 5.20 35.61 -0.76
CA HIS A 57 5.93 35.48 0.51
C HIS A 57 7.43 35.71 0.30
N ALA A 58 7.84 36.97 0.14
CA ALA A 58 9.24 37.34 -0.14
C ALA A 58 10.27 36.75 0.85
N TYR A 59 9.93 36.60 2.14
CA TYR A 59 10.84 36.01 3.13
C TYR A 59 11.19 34.54 2.84
N THR A 60 10.33 33.80 2.12
CA THR A 60 10.57 32.40 1.77
C THR A 60 11.60 32.24 0.65
N LEU A 61 11.96 33.32 -0.05
CA LEU A 61 12.98 33.31 -1.10
C LEU A 61 14.37 32.95 -0.56
N GLN A 62 14.58 33.13 0.74
CA GLN A 62 15.83 32.75 1.40
C GLN A 62 15.92 31.25 1.73
N GLU A 63 14.80 30.51 1.67
CA GLU A 63 14.78 29.10 2.08
C GLU A 63 15.76 28.22 1.28
N PRO A 64 15.81 28.28 -0.07
CA PRO A 64 16.65 27.38 -0.84
C PRO A 64 18.16 27.55 -0.59
N TYR A 65 18.61 28.77 -0.34
CA TYR A 65 20.02 29.05 0.02
C TYR A 65 20.48 28.35 1.31
N THR A 66 19.54 27.96 2.18
CA THR A 66 19.88 27.26 3.43
C THR A 66 20.05 25.74 3.25
N TRP A 67 19.68 25.18 2.10
CA TRP A 67 19.67 23.75 1.87
C TRP A 67 21.04 23.25 1.40
N LYS A 68 21.74 22.53 2.27
CA LYS A 68 23.09 22.02 1.99
C LYS A 68 23.13 20.80 1.07
N LYS A 69 22.08 19.98 1.08
CA LYS A 69 22.04 18.72 0.31
C LYS A 69 21.33 18.96 -1.03
N PRO A 70 21.93 18.55 -2.16
CA PRO A 70 21.21 18.45 -3.43
C PRO A 70 19.85 17.79 -3.21
N SER A 71 18.81 18.40 -3.78
CA SER A 71 17.42 18.04 -3.50
C SER A 71 16.58 18.30 -4.74
N THR A 72 15.65 17.41 -5.01
CA THR A 72 14.53 17.66 -5.91
C THR A 72 13.43 18.40 -5.14
N VAL A 73 12.96 19.53 -5.66
CA VAL A 73 12.11 20.50 -4.96
C VAL A 73 10.86 20.79 -5.79
N PHE A 74 9.69 20.48 -5.25
CA PHE A 74 8.43 20.88 -5.87
C PHE A 74 8.05 22.31 -5.47
N VAL A 75 8.04 23.20 -6.45
CA VAL A 75 7.72 24.62 -6.30
C VAL A 75 6.20 24.82 -6.34
N ASN A 76 5.69 25.54 -5.34
CA ASN A 76 4.27 25.88 -5.19
C ASN A 76 3.33 24.67 -5.14
N SER A 77 3.65 23.67 -4.32
CA SER A 77 2.79 22.49 -4.10
C SER A 77 1.38 22.79 -3.55
N MET A 78 1.14 24.01 -3.06
CA MET A 78 -0.11 24.44 -2.41
C MET A 78 -0.80 25.61 -3.12
N SER A 79 -0.27 26.05 -4.27
CA SER A 79 -0.70 27.23 -5.02
C SER A 79 -0.29 27.09 -6.48
N ASP A 80 -0.35 28.15 -7.28
CA ASP A 80 0.14 28.17 -8.65
C ASP A 80 1.01 29.42 -8.84
N MET A 81 2.30 29.26 -9.16
CA MET A 81 3.22 30.39 -9.32
C MET A 81 2.81 31.33 -10.45
N PHE A 82 2.15 30.79 -11.48
CA PHE A 82 1.66 31.54 -12.62
C PHE A 82 0.21 32.01 -12.40
N HIS A 83 -0.25 32.18 -11.16
CA HIS A 83 -1.53 32.82 -10.88
C HIS A 83 -1.53 34.27 -11.40
N LYS A 84 -2.65 34.70 -11.99
CA LYS A 84 -2.81 36.04 -12.61
C LYS A 84 -2.55 37.22 -11.67
N ASP A 85 -2.66 36.97 -10.37
CA ASP A 85 -2.49 37.96 -9.29
C ASP A 85 -1.08 37.90 -8.66
N ILE A 86 -0.20 37.04 -9.17
CA ILE A 86 1.23 37.06 -8.85
C ILE A 86 1.95 37.92 -9.89
N SER A 87 2.74 38.86 -9.42
CA SER A 87 3.48 39.80 -10.26
C SER A 87 4.62 39.10 -11.01
N LEU A 88 4.87 39.52 -12.26
CA LEU A 88 6.02 39.03 -13.01
C LEU A 88 7.34 39.30 -12.28
N ASP A 89 7.45 40.45 -11.59
CA ASP A 89 8.65 40.79 -10.81
C ASP A 89 8.90 39.78 -9.67
N PHE A 90 7.85 39.30 -9.02
CA PHE A 90 7.98 38.24 -8.02
C PHE A 90 8.35 36.90 -8.66
N ILE A 91 7.74 36.53 -9.79
CA ILE A 91 8.11 35.31 -10.54
C ILE A 91 9.60 35.36 -10.91
N LYS A 92 10.11 36.50 -11.40
CA LYS A 92 11.52 36.68 -11.72
C LYS A 92 12.43 36.47 -10.51
N LYS A 93 12.05 36.97 -9.32
CA LYS A 93 12.80 36.72 -8.07
C LYS A 93 12.80 35.24 -7.67
N VAL A 94 11.70 34.52 -7.90
CA VAL A 94 11.67 33.06 -7.68
C VAL A 94 12.62 32.36 -8.64
N PHE A 95 12.63 32.74 -9.91
CA PHE A 95 13.58 32.21 -10.91
C PHE A 95 15.04 32.54 -10.58
N GLU A 96 15.34 33.76 -10.11
CA GLU A 96 16.67 34.15 -9.63
C GLU A 96 17.17 33.17 -8.56
N VAL A 97 16.35 32.88 -7.54
CA VAL A 97 16.70 31.92 -6.49
C VAL A 97 16.96 30.52 -7.05
N MET A 98 16.14 30.05 -8.01
CA MET A 98 16.35 28.74 -8.65
C MET A 98 17.66 28.68 -9.45
N ASN A 99 18.01 29.78 -10.12
CA ASN A 99 19.25 29.93 -10.89
C ASN A 99 20.49 30.02 -9.99
N ASP A 100 20.38 30.70 -8.84
CA ASP A 100 21.48 30.87 -7.88
C ASP A 100 21.73 29.63 -7.02
N THR A 101 20.87 28.63 -7.11
CA THR A 101 20.98 27.36 -6.36
C THR A 101 20.93 26.13 -7.28
N PRO A 102 21.86 26.02 -8.25
CA PRO A 102 21.83 25.01 -9.30
C PRO A 102 22.06 23.58 -8.79
N GLN A 103 22.51 23.41 -7.54
CA GLN A 103 22.60 22.11 -6.87
C GLN A 103 21.23 21.47 -6.59
N HIS A 104 20.13 22.21 -6.74
CA HIS A 104 18.76 21.71 -6.56
C HIS A 104 18.02 21.64 -7.88
N THR A 105 17.27 20.55 -8.07
CA THR A 105 16.35 20.41 -9.21
C THR A 105 14.97 20.93 -8.78
N TYR A 106 14.47 21.95 -9.46
CA TYR A 106 13.16 22.55 -9.21
C TYR A 106 12.13 22.02 -10.19
N GLN A 107 11.07 21.42 -9.69
CA GLN A 107 9.90 21.02 -10.47
C GLN A 107 8.83 22.09 -10.28
N VAL A 108 8.48 22.78 -11.35
CA VAL A 108 7.43 23.80 -11.39
C VAL A 108 6.24 23.23 -12.13
N LEU A 109 5.04 23.31 -11.55
CA LEU A 109 3.80 22.79 -12.16
C LEU A 109 2.74 23.88 -12.21
N THR A 110 2.06 24.03 -13.33
CA THR A 110 0.96 25.00 -13.47
C THR A 110 -0.25 24.43 -14.22
N LYS A 111 -1.43 25.00 -13.96
CA LYS A 111 -2.62 24.85 -14.82
C LYS A 111 -2.83 26.08 -15.72
N ARG A 112 -2.08 27.15 -15.50
CA ARG A 112 -2.18 28.50 -16.12
C ARG A 112 -1.14 28.67 -17.22
N HIS A 113 -1.25 27.77 -18.19
CA HIS A 113 -0.31 27.67 -19.31
C HIS A 113 -0.24 28.93 -20.18
N ASP A 114 -1.31 29.73 -20.20
CA ASP A 114 -1.39 31.04 -20.87
C ASP A 114 -0.45 32.07 -20.24
N ILE A 115 -0.34 32.08 -18.91
CA ILE A 115 0.56 32.97 -18.19
C ILE A 115 2.00 32.48 -18.28
N LEU A 116 2.21 31.15 -18.24
CA LEU A 116 3.51 30.54 -18.56
C LEU A 116 3.99 30.99 -19.94
N GLU A 117 3.17 30.85 -20.98
CA GLU A 117 3.53 31.22 -22.35
C GLU A 117 3.82 32.72 -22.47
N LYS A 118 2.99 33.57 -21.85
CA LYS A 118 3.18 35.03 -21.84
C LYS A 118 4.51 35.46 -21.22
N TYR A 119 4.95 34.77 -20.17
CA TYR A 119 6.13 35.18 -19.40
C TYR A 119 7.40 34.39 -19.75
N SER A 120 7.31 33.28 -20.49
CA SER A 120 8.44 32.36 -20.68
C SER A 120 9.71 33.04 -21.20
N ASP A 121 9.59 33.91 -22.22
CA ASP A 121 10.71 34.62 -22.84
C ASP A 121 11.38 35.65 -21.92
N GLN A 122 10.74 35.99 -20.80
CA GLN A 122 11.24 36.95 -19.81
C GLN A 122 11.86 36.27 -18.58
N LEU A 123 11.91 34.94 -18.58
CA LEU A 123 12.41 34.11 -17.48
C LEU A 123 13.72 33.43 -17.91
N ASN A 124 14.68 33.38 -17.00
CA ASN A 124 15.96 32.71 -17.25
C ASN A 124 15.86 31.22 -16.91
N TRP A 125 15.83 30.36 -17.92
CA TRP A 125 15.68 28.91 -17.78
C TRP A 125 17.06 28.23 -17.74
N THR A 126 17.36 27.57 -16.62
CA THR A 126 18.54 26.71 -16.43
C THR A 126 18.13 25.24 -16.37
N ASP A 127 19.09 24.33 -16.60
CA ASP A 127 18.88 22.88 -16.66
C ASP A 127 18.24 22.28 -15.41
N ASN A 128 18.41 22.93 -14.26
CA ASN A 128 17.84 22.49 -12.99
C ASN A 128 16.38 22.96 -12.79
N ILE A 129 15.80 23.72 -13.71
CA ILE A 129 14.39 24.15 -13.67
C ILE A 129 13.57 23.29 -14.64
N TRP A 130 12.78 22.38 -14.08
CA TRP A 130 11.89 21.49 -14.81
C TRP A 130 10.49 22.08 -14.80
N MET A 131 9.90 22.27 -15.98
CA MET A 131 8.58 22.88 -16.12
C MET A 131 7.55 21.82 -16.48
N GLY A 132 6.36 21.91 -15.89
CA GLY A 132 5.28 21.02 -16.23
C GLY A 132 3.91 21.67 -16.20
N VAL A 133 2.96 20.99 -16.85
CA VAL A 133 1.55 21.37 -16.83
C VAL A 133 0.67 20.21 -16.38
N SER A 134 -0.43 20.50 -15.67
CA SER A 134 -1.41 19.45 -15.34
C SER A 134 -2.26 19.11 -16.58
N VAL A 135 -2.47 17.83 -16.87
CA VAL A 135 -3.27 17.35 -18.01
C VAL A 135 -4.18 16.19 -17.58
N GLY A 136 -5.09 16.44 -16.63
CA GLY A 136 -6.01 15.43 -16.11
C GLY A 136 -7.27 15.18 -16.93
N THR A 137 -7.48 15.96 -18.01
CA THR A 137 -8.69 15.98 -18.86
C THR A 137 -8.33 16.20 -20.32
N GLN A 138 -9.24 15.83 -21.24
CA GLN A 138 -9.09 16.05 -22.67
C GLN A 138 -8.88 17.53 -23.00
N ILE A 139 -9.69 18.41 -22.38
CA ILE A 139 -9.58 19.86 -22.58
C ILE A 139 -8.22 20.38 -22.11
N ALA A 140 -7.64 19.79 -21.06
CA ALA A 140 -6.35 20.22 -20.54
C ALA A 140 -5.16 19.89 -21.45
N THR A 141 -5.31 18.98 -22.43
CA THR A 141 -4.24 18.66 -23.41
C THR A 141 -3.78 19.90 -24.19
N ARG A 142 -4.64 20.92 -24.34
CA ARG A 142 -4.27 22.22 -24.95
C ARG A 142 -3.09 22.92 -24.25
N ARG A 143 -2.81 22.59 -22.98
CA ARG A 143 -1.70 23.13 -22.18
C ARG A 143 -0.34 22.64 -22.68
N ILE A 144 -0.29 21.47 -23.35
CA ILE A 144 0.94 20.85 -23.84
C ILE A 144 1.67 21.78 -24.80
N LYS A 145 0.94 22.44 -25.71
CA LYS A 145 1.53 23.37 -26.69
C LYS A 145 2.32 24.51 -26.01
N SER A 146 1.71 25.16 -25.02
CA SER A 146 2.36 26.24 -24.27
C SER A 146 3.56 25.74 -23.46
N LEU A 147 3.52 24.51 -22.95
CA LEU A 147 4.66 23.87 -22.29
C LEU A 147 5.80 23.63 -23.28
N VAL A 148 5.53 23.04 -24.44
CA VAL A 148 6.55 22.77 -25.47
C VAL A 148 7.21 24.06 -25.96
N ASN A 149 6.44 25.14 -26.07
CA ASN A 149 6.95 26.46 -26.47
C ASN A 149 7.76 27.19 -25.39
N CYS A 150 7.77 26.71 -24.14
CA CYS A 150 8.51 27.38 -23.06
C CYS A 150 10.02 27.07 -23.12
N GLY A 151 10.84 27.95 -22.54
CA GLY A 151 12.30 27.83 -22.54
C GLY A 151 12.89 26.73 -21.66
N ALA A 152 12.08 25.97 -20.92
CA ALA A 152 12.59 24.91 -20.04
C ALA A 152 13.24 23.77 -20.82
N LYS A 153 14.39 23.26 -20.35
CA LYS A 153 15.04 22.09 -20.95
C LYS A 153 14.23 20.81 -20.73
N TYR A 154 13.84 20.56 -19.47
CA TYR A 154 13.05 19.40 -19.09
C TYR A 154 11.58 19.80 -18.90
N LYS A 155 10.71 19.15 -19.66
CA LYS A 155 9.27 19.42 -19.71
C LYS A 155 8.49 18.18 -19.30
N PHE A 156 7.55 18.31 -18.37
CA PHE A 156 6.78 17.16 -17.88
C PHE A 156 5.27 17.40 -17.85
N LEU A 157 4.52 16.32 -18.05
CA LEU A 157 3.07 16.33 -17.84
C LEU A 157 2.73 15.71 -16.50
N SER A 158 1.96 16.44 -15.70
CA SER A 158 1.27 15.87 -14.55
C SER A 158 -0.15 15.50 -14.97
N VAL A 159 -0.36 14.27 -15.38
CA VAL A 159 -1.69 13.71 -15.67
C VAL A 159 -2.36 13.35 -14.33
N GLU A 160 -2.53 14.38 -13.49
CA GLU A 160 -3.03 14.28 -12.13
C GLU A 160 -3.92 15.49 -11.74
N PRO A 161 -5.11 15.23 -11.16
CA PRO A 161 -5.77 13.92 -11.14
C PRO A 161 -6.20 13.52 -12.56
N LEU A 162 -5.95 12.27 -12.97
CA LEU A 162 -6.54 11.73 -14.20
C LEU A 162 -8.01 11.37 -13.92
N ILE A 163 -8.93 12.16 -14.47
CA ILE A 163 -10.38 12.08 -14.12
C ILE A 163 -11.26 11.68 -15.31
N GLU A 164 -10.68 11.56 -16.50
CA GLU A 164 -11.31 11.01 -17.71
C GLU A 164 -10.25 10.45 -18.64
N GLU A 165 -10.64 9.63 -19.62
CA GLU A 165 -9.73 9.21 -20.68
C GLU A 165 -9.28 10.43 -21.52
N ILE A 166 -7.96 10.58 -21.68
CA ILE A 166 -7.37 11.56 -22.59
C ILE A 166 -6.95 10.87 -23.90
N LYS A 167 -7.32 11.48 -25.02
CA LYS A 167 -7.12 10.99 -26.39
C LYS A 167 -6.43 12.07 -27.23
N ASP A 168 -5.92 11.67 -28.39
CA ASP A 168 -5.46 12.59 -29.45
C ASP A 168 -4.52 13.71 -28.97
N TYR A 169 -3.51 13.34 -28.17
CA TYR A 169 -2.45 14.25 -27.73
C TYR A 169 -1.07 13.72 -28.15
N ASP A 170 -0.12 14.64 -28.28
CA ASP A 170 1.26 14.37 -28.68
C ASP A 170 2.22 14.65 -27.52
N LEU A 171 3.22 13.79 -27.33
CA LEU A 171 4.29 13.96 -26.33
C LEU A 171 5.59 14.44 -26.97
N THR A 172 5.62 14.78 -28.26
CA THR A 172 6.79 15.42 -28.88
C THR A 172 7.24 16.63 -28.08
N GLY A 173 8.49 16.62 -27.61
CA GLY A 173 9.07 17.68 -26.78
C GLY A 173 8.71 17.57 -25.29
N ILE A 174 8.16 16.46 -24.83
CA ILE A 174 7.93 16.13 -23.41
C ILE A 174 8.94 15.09 -22.97
N ASP A 175 9.56 15.33 -21.81
CA ASP A 175 10.62 14.49 -21.25
C ASP A 175 10.13 13.55 -20.14
N TRP A 176 8.93 13.76 -19.61
CA TRP A 176 8.40 12.96 -18.51
C TRP A 176 6.88 13.05 -18.36
N VAL A 177 6.23 11.93 -18.05
CA VAL A 177 4.80 11.87 -17.78
C VAL A 177 4.55 11.22 -16.42
N ILE A 178 3.84 11.93 -15.55
CA ILE A 178 3.41 11.48 -14.22
C ILE A 178 1.90 11.21 -14.28
N VAL A 179 1.45 10.04 -13.85
CA VAL A 179 0.02 9.67 -13.80
C VAL A 179 -0.39 9.29 -12.39
N GLY A 180 -1.56 9.78 -11.98
CA GLY A 180 -2.08 9.52 -10.65
C GLY A 180 -3.55 9.90 -10.48
N GLY A 181 -4.23 9.11 -9.66
CA GLY A 181 -5.63 9.32 -9.31
C GLY A 181 -5.83 10.46 -8.31
N GLU A 182 -7.08 10.88 -8.19
CA GLU A 182 -7.45 11.97 -7.29
C GLU A 182 -7.20 11.64 -5.81
N SER A 183 -6.56 12.58 -5.12
CA SER A 183 -6.24 12.49 -3.69
C SER A 183 -7.01 13.58 -2.92
N GLY A 184 -7.40 13.33 -1.68
CA GLY A 184 -8.24 14.25 -0.91
C GLY A 184 -9.17 13.56 0.09
N SER A 185 -10.18 14.24 0.63
CA SER A 185 -11.23 13.66 1.51
C SER A 185 -12.33 12.92 0.71
N ASN A 186 -13.33 12.34 1.40
CA ASN A 186 -14.24 11.27 0.94
C ASN A 186 -14.89 11.36 -0.46
N ALA A 187 -15.01 12.56 -1.04
CA ALA A 187 -15.39 12.76 -2.42
C ALA A 187 -14.11 12.82 -3.30
N VAL A 188 -13.66 11.67 -3.78
CA VAL A 188 -12.64 11.57 -4.84
C VAL A 188 -13.24 10.83 -6.03
N ARG A 189 -12.92 11.29 -7.23
CA ARG A 189 -13.26 10.63 -8.48
C ARG A 189 -12.35 9.40 -8.66
N PRO A 190 -12.92 8.22 -8.98
CA PRO A 190 -12.11 7.05 -9.31
C PRO A 190 -11.39 7.29 -10.64
N MET A 191 -10.21 6.69 -10.77
CA MET A 191 -9.45 6.64 -12.01
C MET A 191 -9.52 5.23 -12.55
N GLU A 192 -9.88 5.08 -13.81
CA GLU A 192 -9.97 3.75 -14.43
C GLU A 192 -8.60 3.23 -14.85
N ARG A 193 -8.38 1.93 -14.66
CA ARG A 193 -7.13 1.24 -15.02
C ARG A 193 -6.78 1.46 -16.50
N ASP A 194 -7.76 1.34 -17.39
CA ASP A 194 -7.51 1.42 -18.83
C ASP A 194 -7.05 2.81 -19.28
N TRP A 195 -7.44 3.87 -18.56
CA TRP A 195 -6.95 5.22 -18.84
C TRP A 195 -5.44 5.32 -18.55
N VAL A 196 -5.00 4.75 -17.44
CA VAL A 196 -3.57 4.71 -17.06
C VAL A 196 -2.77 3.89 -18.07
N ILE A 197 -3.29 2.75 -18.50
CA ILE A 197 -2.63 1.87 -19.48
C ILE A 197 -2.43 2.58 -20.81
N LYS A 198 -3.46 3.29 -21.32
CA LYS A 198 -3.35 4.06 -22.57
C LYS A 198 -2.30 5.17 -22.49
N VAL A 199 -2.21 5.88 -21.36
CA VAL A 199 -1.16 6.89 -21.16
C VAL A 199 0.22 6.24 -21.14
N LYS A 200 0.37 5.10 -20.45
CA LYS A 200 1.63 4.33 -20.42
C LYS A 200 2.06 3.88 -21.81
N GLU A 201 1.16 3.26 -22.57
CA GLU A 201 1.41 2.80 -23.93
C GLU A 201 1.88 3.95 -24.82
N LYS A 202 1.21 5.11 -24.74
CA LYS A 202 1.62 6.31 -25.46
C LYS A 202 3.02 6.80 -25.09
N CYS A 203 3.36 6.76 -23.80
CA CYS A 203 4.70 7.10 -23.33
C CYS A 203 5.76 6.15 -23.92
N PHE A 204 5.48 4.85 -23.93
CA PHE A 204 6.41 3.84 -24.47
C PHE A 204 6.56 3.95 -25.99
N GLU A 205 5.47 4.18 -26.71
CA GLU A 205 5.51 4.43 -28.16
C GLU A 205 6.38 5.63 -28.55
N GLN A 206 6.39 6.67 -27.72
CA GLN A 206 7.16 7.89 -27.97
C GLN A 206 8.47 7.98 -27.17
N ASN A 207 8.89 6.89 -26.50
CA ASN A 207 10.09 6.82 -25.66
C ASN A 207 10.16 7.92 -24.57
N VAL A 208 9.03 8.22 -23.94
CA VAL A 208 8.93 9.19 -22.84
C VAL A 208 8.89 8.44 -21.50
N PRO A 209 9.76 8.78 -20.53
CA PRO A 209 9.70 8.24 -19.18
C PRO A 209 8.30 8.34 -18.55
N PHE A 210 7.83 7.23 -17.99
CA PHE A 210 6.51 7.09 -17.39
C PHE A 210 6.60 6.84 -15.88
N PHE A 211 5.96 7.71 -15.11
CA PHE A 211 5.85 7.61 -13.67
C PHE A 211 4.39 7.37 -13.24
N PHE A 212 4.08 6.19 -12.74
CA PHE A 212 2.80 5.92 -12.10
C PHE A 212 2.89 6.18 -10.60
N LYS A 213 2.28 7.27 -10.15
CA LYS A 213 2.35 7.73 -8.76
C LYS A 213 1.44 6.92 -7.84
N GLN A 214 0.14 6.91 -8.14
CA GLN A 214 -0.83 6.17 -7.32
C GLN A 214 -2.25 6.09 -7.93
N TRP A 215 -3.07 5.17 -7.40
CA TRP A 215 -4.51 5.06 -7.69
C TRP A 215 -5.42 6.10 -7.01
N GLY A 216 -4.87 7.01 -6.21
CA GLY A 216 -5.64 7.97 -5.41
C GLY A 216 -6.00 7.40 -4.04
N LYS A 217 -7.26 7.02 -3.80
CA LYS A 217 -7.66 6.32 -2.56
C LYS A 217 -7.44 4.82 -2.68
N ILE A 218 -7.10 4.16 -1.56
CA ILE A 218 -6.95 2.70 -1.47
C ILE A 218 -8.19 1.97 -2.01
N ARG A 219 -9.40 2.44 -1.70
CA ARG A 219 -10.65 1.83 -2.20
C ARG A 219 -10.80 1.88 -3.74
N ASN A 220 -10.06 2.76 -4.40
CA ASN A 220 -10.04 2.91 -5.86
C ASN A 220 -8.90 2.10 -6.50
N ASN A 221 -7.99 1.53 -5.69
CA ASN A 221 -6.93 0.67 -6.22
C ASN A 221 -7.55 -0.66 -6.67
N PRO A 222 -7.40 -1.06 -7.96
CA PRO A 222 -7.93 -2.33 -8.45
C PRO A 222 -7.28 -3.55 -7.79
N ASN A 223 -6.11 -3.39 -7.18
CA ASN A 223 -5.41 -4.43 -6.40
C ASN A 223 -5.51 -4.12 -4.89
N PRO A 224 -6.40 -4.78 -4.12
CA PRO A 224 -6.50 -4.59 -2.68
C PRO A 224 -5.29 -5.12 -1.90
N HIS A 225 -4.41 -5.89 -2.56
CA HIS A 225 -3.20 -6.46 -1.99
C HIS A 225 -1.93 -5.80 -2.55
N ASP A 226 -2.05 -4.61 -3.12
CA ASP A 226 -0.91 -3.83 -3.60
C ASP A 226 0.11 -3.60 -2.45
N PRO A 227 1.33 -4.19 -2.54
CA PRO A 227 2.34 -4.11 -1.50
C PRO A 227 2.84 -2.68 -1.29
N THR A 228 2.75 -1.81 -2.29
CA THR A 228 3.19 -0.42 -2.21
C THR A 228 2.27 0.45 -1.34
N ILE A 229 1.10 -0.05 -0.94
CA ILE A 229 0.27 0.61 0.10
C ILE A 229 0.97 0.56 1.47
N ASN A 230 1.85 -0.43 1.69
CA ASN A 230 2.57 -0.55 2.94
C ASN A 230 3.68 0.50 3.05
N LYS A 231 3.70 1.25 4.16
CA LYS A 231 4.69 2.32 4.43
C LYS A 231 6.15 1.85 4.46
N LEU A 232 6.39 0.55 4.62
CA LEU A 232 7.74 -0.03 4.64
C LEU A 232 8.21 -0.53 3.27
N HIS A 233 7.33 -0.49 2.27
CA HIS A 233 7.69 -0.77 0.90
C HIS A 233 8.55 0.39 0.35
N ARG A 234 9.60 0.08 -0.40
CA ARG A 234 10.52 1.11 -0.96
C ARG A 234 9.77 2.14 -1.81
N TYR A 235 8.83 1.64 -2.60
CA TYR A 235 8.00 2.43 -3.51
C TYR A 235 6.64 2.75 -2.90
N HIS A 236 6.60 3.05 -1.60
CA HIS A 236 5.34 3.30 -0.92
C HIS A 236 4.59 4.50 -1.53
N SER A 237 3.30 4.33 -1.81
CA SER A 237 2.37 5.43 -2.06
C SER A 237 1.04 5.21 -1.35
N LYS A 238 0.34 6.30 -1.02
CA LYS A 238 -0.88 6.23 -0.18
C LYS A 238 -2.01 5.42 -0.82
N GLY A 239 -2.19 5.56 -2.14
CA GLY A 239 -3.18 4.82 -2.92
C GLY A 239 -2.66 3.50 -3.50
N GLY A 240 -1.37 3.17 -3.32
CA GLY A 240 -0.68 2.13 -4.05
C GLY A 240 -0.28 2.58 -5.46
N SER A 241 0.89 2.16 -5.91
CA SER A 241 1.60 2.55 -7.14
C SER A 241 1.95 1.36 -8.03
N GLU A 242 1.37 0.19 -7.79
CA GLU A 242 1.51 -0.91 -8.73
C GLU A 242 0.50 -0.82 -9.87
N LEU A 243 0.99 -1.07 -11.08
CA LEU A 243 0.21 -1.28 -12.29
C LEU A 243 0.57 -2.65 -12.84
N ASP A 244 -0.36 -3.60 -12.73
CA ASP A 244 -0.18 -5.02 -13.10
C ASP A 244 1.02 -5.69 -12.41
N GLY A 245 1.19 -5.43 -11.11
CA GLY A 245 2.28 -6.00 -10.31
C GLY A 245 3.66 -5.41 -10.63
N LYS A 246 3.72 -4.27 -11.33
CA LYS A 246 4.95 -3.55 -11.64
C LYS A 246 4.86 -2.11 -11.15
N VAL A 247 5.98 -1.59 -10.67
CA VAL A 247 6.16 -0.17 -10.31
C VAL A 247 6.85 0.53 -11.46
N TYR A 248 6.32 1.68 -11.88
CA TYR A 248 6.87 2.50 -12.96
C TYR A 248 7.25 3.87 -12.41
N TRP A 249 8.47 4.04 -11.90
CA TRP A 249 8.93 5.28 -11.26
C TRP A 249 10.16 5.88 -11.97
N THR A 250 10.15 5.90 -13.31
CA THR A 250 11.23 6.51 -14.10
C THR A 250 11.05 8.03 -14.22
N ASN A 251 12.15 8.74 -14.52
CA ASN A 251 12.16 10.19 -14.76
C ASN A 251 13.36 10.55 -15.67
N PRO A 252 13.51 11.81 -16.13
CA PRO A 252 14.56 12.20 -17.08
C PRO A 252 16.01 11.96 -16.62
N THR A 253 16.25 11.84 -15.31
CA THR A 253 17.58 11.61 -14.73
C THR A 253 17.81 10.17 -14.29
N ILE A 254 16.79 9.31 -14.38
CA ILE A 254 16.86 7.88 -14.13
C ILE A 254 16.69 7.19 -15.49
N THR A 255 17.81 7.01 -16.21
CA THR A 255 17.82 6.57 -17.61
C THR A 255 17.87 5.05 -17.82
N ASN A 256 18.06 4.25 -16.76
CA ASN A 256 17.77 2.83 -16.81
C ASN A 256 16.27 2.65 -16.55
N ASP A 257 15.50 2.31 -17.58
CA ASP A 257 14.04 2.13 -17.55
C ASP A 257 13.52 1.10 -16.54
N LEU A 258 14.40 0.44 -15.80
CA LEU A 258 14.07 -0.63 -14.88
C LEU A 258 14.46 -0.24 -13.47
N MET A 259 13.46 -0.15 -12.60
CA MET A 259 13.65 -0.21 -11.16
C MET A 259 14.56 -1.42 -10.85
N PRO A 260 15.51 -1.29 -9.90
CA PRO A 260 16.45 -2.37 -9.62
C PRO A 260 15.70 -3.63 -9.22
N THR A 261 15.96 -4.73 -9.94
CA THR A 261 15.36 -6.04 -9.67
C THR A 261 16.42 -7.11 -9.44
N ILE A 262 15.97 -8.21 -8.84
CA ILE A 262 16.70 -9.46 -8.76
C ILE A 262 15.87 -10.55 -9.45
N ASN A 263 16.50 -11.31 -10.35
CA ASN A 263 15.84 -12.44 -11.01
C ASN A 263 15.97 -13.69 -10.15
N LEU A 264 14.83 -14.22 -9.69
CA LEU A 264 14.76 -15.45 -8.89
C LEU A 264 13.74 -16.39 -9.50
N PHE A 265 14.14 -17.63 -9.75
CA PHE A 265 13.25 -18.68 -10.25
C PHE A 265 12.50 -18.26 -11.55
N GLY A 266 13.17 -17.50 -12.42
CA GLY A 266 12.60 -17.02 -13.68
C GLY A 266 11.63 -15.84 -13.55
N LYS A 267 11.64 -15.13 -12.42
CA LYS A 267 10.82 -13.94 -12.17
C LYS A 267 11.65 -12.81 -11.61
N ASP A 268 11.33 -11.58 -12.02
CA ASP A 268 11.97 -10.38 -11.49
C ASP A 268 11.24 -9.88 -10.25
N TYR A 269 12.01 -9.54 -9.23
CA TYR A 269 11.54 -9.01 -7.96
C TYR A 269 12.18 -7.67 -7.67
N LEU A 270 11.40 -6.68 -7.22
CA LEU A 270 11.92 -5.35 -6.91
C LEU A 270 12.84 -5.38 -5.69
N ILE A 271 14.01 -4.75 -5.81
CA ILE A 271 14.96 -4.58 -4.72
C ILE A 271 14.42 -3.54 -3.73
N MET A 272 14.28 -3.92 -2.47
CA MET A 272 13.71 -3.09 -1.40
C MET A 272 14.77 -2.32 -0.60
N ASP A 273 15.80 -3.00 -0.14
CA ASP A 273 16.94 -2.44 0.55
C ASP A 273 18.22 -2.95 -0.13
N GLU A 274 19.21 -2.08 -0.24
CA GLU A 274 20.49 -2.37 -0.87
C GLU A 274 21.62 -1.87 0.04
N PHE A 275 22.59 -2.74 0.30
CA PHE A 275 23.81 -2.40 1.01
C PHE A 275 24.96 -3.16 0.39
N GLU A 276 25.87 -2.45 -0.27
CA GLU A 276 26.92 -3.05 -1.09
C GLU A 276 26.32 -4.03 -2.11
N ASP A 277 26.48 -5.34 -1.93
CA ASP A 277 25.92 -6.38 -2.79
C ASP A 277 24.74 -7.15 -2.16
N LEU A 278 24.36 -6.81 -0.92
CA LEU A 278 23.21 -7.38 -0.23
C LEU A 278 21.92 -6.70 -0.69
N ASN A 279 20.97 -7.52 -1.14
CA ASN A 279 19.68 -7.09 -1.65
C ASN A 279 18.55 -7.76 -0.87
N THR A 280 17.49 -7.00 -0.56
CA THR A 280 16.23 -7.56 -0.04
C THR A 280 15.13 -7.44 -1.09
N ILE A 281 14.12 -8.30 -1.00
CA ILE A 281 12.87 -8.19 -1.79
C ILE A 281 11.67 -8.14 -0.87
N TRP A 282 10.58 -7.55 -1.35
CA TRP A 282 9.37 -7.38 -0.54
C TRP A 282 8.78 -8.70 -0.09
N GLU A 283 8.76 -9.69 -0.98
CA GLU A 283 8.13 -10.99 -0.77
C GLU A 283 8.75 -11.79 0.37
N LEU A 284 10.01 -11.52 0.74
CA LEU A 284 10.68 -12.12 1.89
C LEU A 284 10.63 -11.18 3.09
N LYS A 285 10.85 -9.89 2.87
CA LYS A 285 10.81 -8.85 3.92
C LYS A 285 9.46 -8.79 4.63
N SER A 286 8.36 -8.92 3.89
CA SER A 286 6.98 -8.86 4.40
C SER A 286 6.44 -10.23 4.82
N TYR A 287 7.18 -11.31 4.54
CA TYR A 287 6.71 -12.66 4.84
C TYR A 287 6.70 -12.94 6.33
N LEU A 288 7.73 -12.48 7.04
CA LEU A 288 7.81 -12.53 8.50
C LEU A 288 7.09 -11.32 9.13
N PRO A 289 6.57 -11.45 10.36
CA PRO A 289 5.91 -10.34 11.03
C PRO A 289 6.82 -9.12 11.14
N ILE A 290 6.31 -8.00 10.66
CA ILE A 290 6.98 -6.71 10.73
C ILE A 290 6.95 -6.24 12.18
N ILE A 291 8.12 -5.92 12.73
CA ILE A 291 8.19 -5.35 14.08
C ILE A 291 7.62 -3.93 14.11
N ASP A 292 6.98 -3.56 15.21
CA ASP A 292 6.50 -2.20 15.39
C ASP A 292 7.65 -1.19 15.50
N ASN A 293 7.30 0.09 15.40
CA ASN A 293 8.28 1.16 15.33
C ASN A 293 9.06 1.33 16.65
N ASP A 294 8.42 1.12 17.80
CA ASP A 294 9.06 1.32 19.10
C ASP A 294 10.11 0.23 19.35
N LEU A 295 9.77 -1.03 19.03
CA LEU A 295 10.73 -2.13 19.03
C LEU A 295 11.85 -1.90 18.00
N PHE A 296 11.56 -1.32 16.84
CA PHE A 296 12.59 -1.03 15.84
C PHE A 296 13.57 0.04 16.28
N GLU A 297 13.09 1.12 16.91
CA GLU A 297 13.96 2.15 17.48
C GLU A 297 14.77 1.61 18.65
N SER A 298 14.19 0.74 19.50
CA SER A 298 14.94 0.04 20.55
C SER A 298 16.07 -0.84 19.98
N LEU A 299 15.79 -1.59 18.91
CA LEU A 299 16.80 -2.37 18.20
C LEU A 299 17.91 -1.49 17.61
N LYS A 300 17.57 -0.33 17.05
CA LYS A 300 18.56 0.61 16.52
C LYS A 300 19.48 1.13 17.61
N GLU A 301 18.95 1.50 18.77
CA GLU A 301 19.78 1.96 19.89
C GLU A 301 20.68 0.84 20.43
N ASP A 302 20.18 -0.40 20.49
CA ASP A 302 21.01 -1.56 20.85
C ASP A 302 22.14 -1.79 19.84
N ILE A 303 21.83 -1.83 18.53
CA ILE A 303 22.83 -1.99 17.47
C ILE A 303 23.85 -0.84 17.47
N LYS A 304 23.42 0.39 17.74
CA LYS A 304 24.32 1.54 17.83
C LYS A 304 25.31 1.40 18.99
N LYS A 305 24.89 0.79 20.11
CA LYS A 305 25.71 0.58 21.30
C LYS A 305 26.60 -0.66 21.20
N ASN A 306 26.05 -1.76 20.70
CA ASN A 306 26.63 -3.09 20.81
C ASN A 306 27.06 -3.67 19.45
N GLY A 307 26.72 -3.01 18.34
CA GLY A 307 26.88 -3.55 16.99
C GLY A 307 25.78 -4.55 16.63
N VAL A 308 25.84 -5.05 15.39
CA VAL A 308 24.97 -6.14 14.94
C VAL A 308 25.58 -7.46 15.42
N ASN A 309 24.94 -8.12 16.40
CA ASN A 309 25.46 -9.36 16.99
C ASN A 309 25.22 -10.60 16.11
N ASP A 310 23.98 -10.79 15.68
CA ASP A 310 23.62 -11.91 14.80
C ASP A 310 23.88 -11.54 13.34
N PRO A 311 24.56 -12.40 12.56
CA PRO A 311 24.87 -12.10 11.17
C PRO A 311 23.59 -11.93 10.34
N ILE A 312 23.67 -11.08 9.32
CA ILE A 312 22.67 -11.03 8.25
C ILE A 312 22.93 -12.22 7.32
N ILE A 313 21.93 -13.08 7.13
CA ILE A 313 22.06 -14.31 6.35
C ILE A 313 21.58 -14.06 4.92
N TYR A 314 22.40 -14.45 3.95
CA TYR A 314 22.10 -14.32 2.53
C TYR A 314 22.38 -15.61 1.76
N ILE A 315 21.83 -15.72 0.56
CA ILE A 315 22.25 -16.69 -0.47
C ILE A 315 22.83 -15.94 -1.66
N THR A 316 23.81 -16.52 -2.33
CA THR A 316 24.30 -16.01 -3.61
C THR A 316 23.50 -16.66 -4.73
N ILE A 317 22.91 -15.83 -5.60
CA ILE A 317 22.10 -16.31 -6.73
C ILE A 317 22.99 -16.43 -7.99
N PRO A 318 22.56 -17.15 -9.04
CA PRO A 318 23.44 -17.52 -10.16
C PRO A 318 24.17 -16.38 -10.87
N ASN A 319 23.64 -15.17 -10.85
CA ASN A 319 24.26 -13.98 -11.45
C ASN A 319 25.23 -13.24 -10.50
N GLY A 320 25.50 -13.80 -9.31
CA GLY A 320 26.42 -13.26 -8.31
C GLY A 320 25.79 -12.28 -7.31
N GLN A 321 24.53 -11.86 -7.48
CA GLN A 321 23.86 -11.00 -6.50
C GLN A 321 23.60 -11.77 -5.19
N LYS A 322 23.64 -11.06 -4.04
CA LYS A 322 23.33 -11.65 -2.74
C LYS A 322 21.91 -11.29 -2.31
N LEU A 323 21.08 -12.31 -2.10
CA LEU A 323 19.72 -12.16 -1.60
C LEU A 323 19.69 -12.41 -0.09
N VAL A 324 19.28 -11.41 0.68
CA VAL A 324 19.06 -11.56 2.12
C VAL A 324 17.82 -12.39 2.38
N ILE A 325 17.97 -13.42 3.21
CA ILE A 325 16.90 -14.34 3.59
C ILE A 325 16.59 -14.27 5.09
N GLU A 326 17.53 -13.76 5.90
CA GLU A 326 17.32 -13.54 7.34
C GLU A 326 18.08 -12.30 7.80
N GLY A 327 17.50 -11.58 8.78
CA GLY A 327 18.09 -10.35 9.29
C GLY A 327 17.63 -9.08 8.58
N HIS A 328 16.54 -9.12 7.79
CA HIS A 328 15.96 -7.95 7.10
C HIS A 328 15.83 -6.70 8.00
N THR A 329 15.28 -6.86 9.21
CA THR A 329 15.12 -5.76 10.16
C THR A 329 16.46 -5.23 10.67
N ARG A 330 17.43 -6.12 10.92
CA ARG A 330 18.79 -5.74 11.34
C ARG A 330 19.53 -5.01 10.24
N LEU A 331 19.42 -5.49 8.99
CA LEU A 331 19.97 -4.80 7.82
C LEU A 331 19.38 -3.40 7.68
N ARG A 332 18.06 -3.26 7.78
CA ARG A 332 17.39 -1.95 7.75
C ARG A 332 17.91 -1.02 8.85
N ALA A 333 18.08 -1.53 10.07
CA ALA A 333 18.66 -0.77 11.17
C ALA A 333 20.10 -0.34 10.87
N ALA A 334 20.95 -1.26 10.39
CA ALA A 334 22.34 -0.99 10.03
C ALA A 334 22.47 0.09 8.93
N ILE A 335 21.66 0.00 7.87
CA ILE A 335 21.58 1.02 6.81
C ILE A 335 21.16 2.37 7.40
N SER A 336 20.13 2.39 8.26
CA SER A 336 19.64 3.63 8.86
C SER A 336 20.66 4.33 9.77
N LEU A 337 21.54 3.56 10.38
CA LEU A 337 22.64 4.03 11.22
C LEU A 337 23.90 4.38 10.41
N ASN A 338 23.87 4.21 9.08
CA ASN A 338 25.02 4.34 8.18
C ASN A 338 26.22 3.50 8.62
N LEU A 339 25.99 2.31 9.19
CA LEU A 339 27.06 1.39 9.52
C LEU A 339 27.81 0.99 8.24
N LYS A 340 29.13 0.88 8.33
CA LYS A 340 29.97 0.50 7.19
C LYS A 340 30.27 -0.99 7.14
N ILE A 341 30.27 -1.65 8.30
CA ILE A 341 30.61 -3.07 8.43
C ILE A 341 29.71 -3.67 9.49
N PHE A 342 29.21 -4.88 9.23
CA PHE A 342 28.47 -5.71 10.16
C PHE A 342 28.62 -7.18 9.73
N PRO A 343 28.44 -8.16 10.64
CA PRO A 343 28.59 -9.56 10.30
C PRO A 343 27.53 -10.01 9.28
N THR A 344 27.99 -10.73 8.27
CA THR A 344 27.15 -11.39 7.26
C THR A 344 27.53 -12.86 7.18
N LYS A 345 26.58 -13.72 6.81
CA LYS A 345 26.82 -15.15 6.62
C LYS A 345 26.12 -15.65 5.36
N GLU A 346 26.89 -16.30 4.49
CA GLU A 346 26.30 -17.02 3.37
C GLU A 346 25.70 -18.35 3.82
N LEU A 347 24.51 -18.64 3.29
CA LEU A 347 23.88 -19.94 3.40
C LEU A 347 24.14 -20.73 2.13
N ASN A 348 24.89 -21.83 2.26
CA ASN A 348 25.16 -22.75 1.15
C ASN A 348 24.02 -23.78 1.00
N GLU A 349 22.81 -23.29 0.75
CA GLU A 349 21.64 -24.11 0.43
C GLU A 349 21.04 -23.68 -0.91
N THR A 350 20.53 -24.64 -1.67
CA THR A 350 19.87 -24.40 -2.94
C THR A 350 18.36 -24.51 -2.78
N PHE A 351 17.63 -23.50 -3.27
CA PHE A 351 16.18 -23.50 -3.32
C PHE A 351 15.72 -23.61 -4.78
N ASN A 352 14.59 -24.27 -5.02
CA ASN A 352 13.99 -24.40 -6.36
C ASN A 352 12.82 -23.44 -6.56
N SER A 353 12.33 -22.82 -5.49
CA SER A 353 11.24 -21.86 -5.54
C SER A 353 11.28 -20.87 -4.38
N LEU A 354 10.59 -19.74 -4.57
CA LEU A 354 10.40 -18.76 -3.51
C LEU A 354 9.61 -19.34 -2.32
N ASP A 355 8.73 -20.30 -2.59
CA ASP A 355 7.93 -21.00 -1.59
C ASP A 355 8.82 -21.87 -0.69
N GLU A 356 9.79 -22.61 -1.24
CA GLU A 356 10.78 -23.38 -0.46
C GLU A 356 11.63 -22.46 0.43
N LEU A 357 12.09 -21.33 -0.10
CA LEU A 357 12.87 -20.34 0.64
C LEU A 357 12.05 -19.78 1.81
N LYS A 358 10.78 -19.44 1.59
CA LYS A 358 9.85 -19.00 2.63
C LYS A 358 9.64 -20.06 3.71
N LEU A 359 9.47 -21.32 3.34
CA LEU A 359 9.36 -22.43 4.30
C LEU A 359 10.63 -22.57 5.14
N TRP A 360 11.80 -22.43 4.52
CA TRP A 360 13.08 -22.42 5.23
C TRP A 360 13.17 -21.26 6.22
N MET A 361 12.80 -20.05 5.81
CA MET A 361 12.79 -18.87 6.70
C MET A 361 11.96 -19.12 7.95
N VAL A 362 10.72 -19.63 7.80
CA VAL A 362 9.85 -19.92 8.95
C VAL A 362 10.47 -21.00 9.84
N SER A 363 10.98 -22.07 9.25
CA SER A 363 11.62 -23.17 9.98
C SER A 363 12.83 -22.69 10.79
N HIS A 364 13.64 -21.81 10.22
CA HIS A 364 14.79 -21.21 10.90
C HIS A 364 14.35 -20.31 12.06
N GLN A 365 13.33 -19.48 11.85
CA GLN A 365 12.78 -18.59 12.89
C GLN A 365 12.17 -19.37 14.05
N LEU A 366 11.62 -20.56 13.82
CA LEU A 366 11.07 -21.44 14.84
C LEU A 366 12.11 -22.06 15.79
N GLN A 367 13.40 -22.01 15.42
CA GLN A 367 14.52 -22.47 16.27
C GLN A 367 14.87 -21.46 17.38
N ARG A 368 14.25 -20.26 17.39
CA ARG A 368 14.44 -19.27 18.45
C ARG A 368 14.02 -19.82 19.81
N ARG A 369 14.92 -19.76 20.79
CA ARG A 369 14.75 -20.39 22.12
C ARG A 369 13.59 -19.81 22.95
N ASN A 370 13.20 -18.56 22.71
CA ASN A 370 12.28 -17.81 23.55
C ASN A 370 10.88 -17.62 22.95
N LEU A 371 10.44 -18.49 22.04
CA LEU A 371 9.08 -18.42 21.47
C LEU A 371 8.08 -19.23 22.31
N SER A 372 6.97 -18.61 22.69
CA SER A 372 5.80 -19.29 23.23
C SER A 372 5.17 -20.24 22.20
N ILE A 373 4.38 -21.21 22.67
CA ILE A 373 3.67 -22.15 21.79
C ILE A 373 2.74 -21.39 20.82
N ALA A 374 2.08 -20.33 21.28
CA ALA A 374 1.19 -19.52 20.45
C ALA A 374 1.97 -18.78 19.35
N GLU A 375 3.15 -18.23 19.67
CA GLU A 375 4.02 -17.58 18.69
C GLU A 375 4.57 -18.58 17.68
N LYS A 376 5.00 -19.77 18.11
CA LYS A 376 5.45 -20.84 17.20
C LYS A 376 4.37 -21.22 16.20
N ILE A 377 3.15 -21.44 16.68
CA ILE A 377 2.01 -21.77 15.81
C ILE A 377 1.71 -20.58 14.89
N SER A 378 1.66 -19.35 15.41
CA SER A 378 1.41 -18.15 14.60
C SER A 378 2.43 -17.97 13.48
N LEU A 379 3.71 -18.22 13.76
CA LEU A 379 4.80 -18.15 12.78
C LEU A 379 4.70 -19.28 11.75
N ALA A 380 4.42 -20.51 12.18
CA ALA A 380 4.18 -21.64 11.28
C ALA A 380 2.95 -21.45 10.37
N TYR A 381 1.93 -20.72 10.83
CA TYR A 381 0.74 -20.40 10.03
C TYR A 381 1.04 -19.51 8.82
N LEU A 382 2.16 -18.78 8.80
CA LEU A 382 2.58 -18.00 7.63
C LEU A 382 2.83 -18.91 6.41
N SER A 383 3.24 -20.16 6.67
CA SER A 383 3.45 -21.19 5.64
C SER A 383 2.15 -21.83 5.13
N LYS A 384 0.99 -21.55 5.75
CA LYS A 384 -0.29 -22.18 5.38
C LYS A 384 -0.62 -22.01 3.89
N PRO A 385 -0.53 -20.81 3.27
CA PRO A 385 -0.85 -20.66 1.84
C PRO A 385 0.06 -21.51 0.95
N THR A 386 1.35 -21.59 1.27
CA THR A 386 2.33 -22.41 0.56
C THR A 386 2.01 -23.90 0.72
N ILE A 387 1.72 -24.36 1.94
CA ILE A 387 1.32 -25.75 2.21
C ILE A 387 0.02 -26.11 1.47
N ASP A 388 -0.98 -25.24 1.48
CA ASP A 388 -2.25 -25.45 0.78
C ASP A 388 -2.06 -25.52 -0.74
N LYS A 389 -1.16 -24.70 -1.29
CA LYS A 389 -0.80 -24.74 -2.71
C LYS A 389 -0.16 -26.08 -3.07
N LEU A 390 0.84 -26.53 -2.30
CA LEU A 390 1.48 -27.84 -2.49
C LEU A 390 0.48 -28.99 -2.36
N ALA A 391 -0.45 -28.92 -1.41
CA ALA A 391 -1.55 -29.87 -1.25
C ALA A 391 -2.43 -29.96 -2.50
N LYS A 392 -2.80 -28.82 -3.10
CA LYS A 392 -3.59 -28.77 -4.34
C LYS A 392 -2.81 -29.33 -5.53
N GLU A 393 -1.53 -29.01 -5.66
CA GLU A 393 -0.68 -29.52 -6.73
C GLU A 393 -0.53 -31.05 -6.67
N ASN A 394 -0.37 -31.61 -5.47
CA ASN A 394 -0.31 -33.07 -5.27
C ASN A 394 -1.63 -33.75 -5.66
N LEU A 395 -2.78 -33.16 -5.29
CA LEU A 395 -4.10 -33.66 -5.72
C LEU A 395 -4.27 -33.61 -7.24
N SER A 396 -3.81 -32.53 -7.89
CA SER A 396 -3.88 -32.40 -9.36
C SER A 396 -3.00 -33.43 -10.09
N LYS A 397 -1.79 -33.67 -9.58
CA LYS A 397 -0.88 -34.71 -10.12
C LYS A 397 -1.47 -36.11 -9.95
N ALA A 398 -2.07 -36.40 -8.79
CA ALA A 398 -2.78 -37.66 -8.57
C ALA A 398 -3.96 -37.84 -9.55
N GLY A 399 -4.78 -36.81 -9.76
CA GLY A 399 -5.91 -36.84 -10.69
C GLY A 399 -5.52 -37.04 -12.17
N LYS A 400 -4.36 -36.50 -12.59
CA LYS A 400 -3.81 -36.72 -13.94
C LYS A 400 -3.22 -38.12 -14.15
N SER A 401 -2.76 -38.78 -13.08
CA SER A 401 -2.27 -40.16 -13.15
C SER A 401 -3.38 -41.17 -13.41
N PHE A 402 -4.62 -40.88 -13.00
CA PHE A 402 -5.77 -41.77 -13.24
C PHE A 402 -6.35 -41.66 -14.66
N SER A 403 -6.03 -40.62 -15.44
CA SER A 403 -6.53 -40.45 -16.81
C SER A 403 -5.61 -41.00 -17.91
N LYS A 404 -4.39 -41.44 -17.56
CA LYS A 404 -3.46 -42.10 -18.49
C LYS A 404 -3.11 -43.51 -17.99
N LYS A 405 -3.68 -44.51 -18.68
CA LYS A 405 -3.41 -45.96 -18.64
C LYS A 405 -4.01 -46.77 -17.47
N ALA A 406 -5.20 -47.32 -17.75
CA ALA A 406 -5.48 -48.72 -17.43
C ALA A 406 -4.65 -49.61 -18.37
N THR A 407 -3.44 -50.00 -17.94
CA THR A 407 -2.79 -51.30 -18.20
C THR A 407 -1.33 -51.25 -17.73
N GLU A 408 -1.03 -52.12 -16.76
CA GLU A 408 0.28 -52.71 -16.43
C GLU A 408 1.41 -51.88 -15.79
N ILE A 409 1.63 -52.21 -14.50
CA ILE A 409 2.90 -52.44 -13.77
C ILE A 409 3.56 -51.27 -13.00
N LYS A 410 3.76 -51.57 -11.70
CA LYS A 410 4.70 -51.09 -10.67
C LYS A 410 4.43 -49.75 -9.97
N SER A 411 3.96 -49.89 -8.73
CA SER A 411 4.22 -49.07 -7.53
C SER A 411 5.17 -47.89 -7.72
N VAL A 412 4.62 -46.75 -8.11
CA VAL A 412 5.21 -45.44 -7.83
C VAL A 412 4.52 -44.94 -6.57
N GLY A 413 5.30 -44.59 -5.55
CA GLY A 413 4.86 -44.35 -4.17
C GLY A 413 3.60 -43.50 -4.05
N GLU A 414 2.75 -43.87 -3.09
CA GLU A 414 1.51 -43.18 -2.76
C GLU A 414 1.74 -41.67 -2.65
N ILE A 415 1.08 -40.88 -3.50
CA ILE A 415 1.06 -39.43 -3.36
C ILE A 415 0.29 -39.11 -2.08
N ALA A 416 1.03 -38.87 -0.99
CA ALA A 416 0.46 -38.68 0.34
C ALA A 416 -0.46 -37.45 0.37
N LYS A 417 -1.65 -37.63 0.95
CA LYS A 417 -2.60 -36.55 1.22
C LYS A 417 -2.00 -35.60 2.27
N ILE A 418 -1.77 -34.34 1.89
CA ILE A 418 -1.24 -33.32 2.80
C ILE A 418 -2.35 -32.88 3.77
N ASP A 419 -2.14 -33.06 5.08
CA ASP A 419 -2.95 -32.45 6.13
C ASP A 419 -2.28 -31.14 6.58
N THR A 420 -2.82 -30.01 6.12
CA THR A 420 -2.29 -28.67 6.43
C THR A 420 -2.08 -28.43 7.93
N TYR A 421 -3.00 -28.89 8.79
CA TYR A 421 -2.84 -28.70 10.23
C TYR A 421 -1.73 -29.57 10.81
N GLN A 422 -1.51 -30.75 10.25
CA GLN A 422 -0.40 -31.61 10.63
C GLN A 422 0.95 -31.01 10.19
N GLU A 423 1.04 -30.46 8.98
CA GLU A 423 2.26 -29.79 8.52
C GLU A 423 2.62 -28.56 9.37
N ILE A 424 1.63 -27.72 9.70
CA ILE A 424 1.84 -26.58 10.62
C ILE A 424 2.27 -27.08 12.01
N ALA A 425 1.68 -28.18 12.48
CA ALA A 425 2.02 -28.78 13.76
C ALA A 425 3.46 -29.31 13.78
N ASN A 426 3.89 -29.96 12.69
CA ASN A 426 5.25 -30.44 12.51
C ASN A 426 6.25 -29.28 12.51
N LEU A 427 5.98 -28.21 11.74
CA LEU A 427 6.81 -26.99 11.72
C LEU A 427 6.96 -26.40 13.12
N ALA A 428 5.84 -26.17 13.81
CA ALA A 428 5.84 -25.56 15.14
C ALA A 428 6.32 -26.51 16.27
N ASN A 429 6.58 -27.79 15.95
CA ASN A 429 6.88 -28.87 16.90
C ASN A 429 5.84 -28.97 18.04
N VAL A 430 4.56 -29.09 17.66
CA VAL A 430 3.41 -29.22 18.57
C VAL A 430 2.46 -30.31 18.09
N GLY A 431 1.51 -30.71 18.93
CA GLY A 431 0.44 -31.62 18.50
C GLY A 431 -0.56 -30.96 17.55
N ARG A 432 -1.03 -31.71 16.53
CA ARG A 432 -2.07 -31.28 15.58
C ARG A 432 -3.30 -30.67 16.25
N THR A 433 -3.79 -31.29 17.31
CA THR A 433 -4.95 -30.81 18.08
C THR A 433 -4.73 -29.41 18.65
N THR A 434 -3.50 -29.06 19.01
CA THR A 434 -3.14 -27.72 19.51
C THR A 434 -3.29 -26.67 18.41
N VAL A 435 -2.85 -26.99 17.19
CA VAL A 435 -2.99 -26.12 16.00
C VAL A 435 -4.46 -25.93 15.63
N VAL A 436 -5.27 -26.99 15.70
CA VAL A 436 -6.73 -26.90 15.45
C VAL A 436 -7.41 -26.01 16.49
N LYS A 437 -7.09 -26.18 17.78
CA LYS A 437 -7.61 -25.31 18.86
C LYS A 437 -7.21 -23.86 18.63
N TYR A 438 -5.95 -23.60 18.27
CA TYR A 438 -5.46 -22.27 17.93
C TYR A 438 -6.27 -21.64 16.78
N SER A 439 -6.47 -22.39 15.68
CA SER A 439 -7.30 -21.93 14.55
C SER A 439 -8.71 -21.51 14.98
N GLN A 440 -9.34 -22.31 15.84
CA GLN A 440 -10.69 -22.04 16.32
C GLN A 440 -10.75 -20.83 17.23
N VAL A 441 -9.73 -20.62 18.06
CA VAL A 441 -9.59 -19.42 18.90
C VAL A 441 -9.45 -18.19 18.02
N MET A 442 -8.53 -18.18 17.06
CA MET A 442 -8.31 -17.04 16.16
C MET A 442 -9.56 -16.69 15.35
N ALA A 443 -10.41 -17.67 15.04
CA ALA A 443 -11.63 -17.47 14.26
C ALA A 443 -12.86 -17.06 15.09
N LYS A 444 -12.92 -17.36 16.40
CA LYS A 444 -14.16 -17.27 17.20
C LYS A 444 -14.03 -16.53 18.53
N ALA A 445 -12.83 -16.34 19.04
CA ALA A 445 -12.62 -15.66 20.32
C ALA A 445 -12.79 -14.14 20.18
N SER A 446 -13.04 -13.45 21.29
CA SER A 446 -13.04 -11.98 21.32
C SER A 446 -11.63 -11.43 21.14
N GLU A 447 -11.52 -10.18 20.67
CA GLU A 447 -10.24 -9.49 20.49
C GLU A 447 -9.39 -9.50 21.77
N SER A 448 -10.01 -9.24 22.93
CA SER A 448 -9.33 -9.29 24.23
C SER A 448 -8.72 -10.66 24.55
N VAL A 449 -9.40 -11.76 24.18
CA VAL A 449 -8.87 -13.12 24.39
C VAL A 449 -7.70 -13.38 23.43
N ILE A 450 -7.82 -12.95 22.17
CA ILE A 450 -6.74 -13.08 21.18
C ILE A 450 -5.50 -12.27 21.60
N GLU A 451 -5.70 -11.05 22.10
CA GLU A 451 -4.61 -10.19 22.56
C GLU A 451 -3.89 -10.77 23.78
N ASN A 452 -4.64 -11.27 24.77
CA ASN A 452 -4.06 -11.95 25.92
C ASN A 452 -3.31 -13.25 25.53
N LEU A 453 -3.81 -13.99 24.54
CA LEU A 453 -3.11 -15.16 24.02
C LEU A 453 -1.80 -14.76 23.35
N LYS A 454 -1.81 -13.71 22.52
CA LYS A 454 -0.61 -13.17 21.85
C LYS A 454 0.43 -12.65 22.83
N LYS A 455 0.00 -12.02 23.93
CA LYS A 455 0.88 -11.55 25.02
C LYS A 455 1.40 -12.67 25.91
N GLY A 456 0.96 -13.92 25.70
CA GLY A 456 1.33 -15.06 26.55
C GLY A 456 0.64 -15.08 27.91
N ASN A 457 -0.33 -14.19 28.16
CA ASN A 457 -1.06 -14.08 29.42
C ASN A 457 -1.99 -15.28 29.66
N ILE A 458 -2.42 -15.96 28.59
CA ILE A 458 -3.26 -17.16 28.65
C ILE A 458 -2.77 -18.23 27.70
N THR A 459 -3.06 -19.49 28.02
CA THR A 459 -2.73 -20.63 27.14
C THR A 459 -3.78 -20.80 26.03
N ILE A 460 -3.40 -21.46 24.93
CA ILE A 460 -4.33 -21.85 23.85
C ILE A 460 -5.49 -22.67 24.39
N GLY A 461 -5.23 -23.55 25.36
CA GLY A 461 -6.27 -24.36 26.02
C GLY A 461 -7.30 -23.51 26.76
N SER A 462 -6.83 -22.52 27.54
CA SER A 462 -7.70 -21.58 28.27
C SER A 462 -8.53 -20.72 27.30
N ALA A 463 -7.89 -20.17 26.27
CA ALA A 463 -8.55 -19.40 25.22
C ALA A 463 -9.60 -20.24 24.46
N HIS A 464 -9.32 -21.51 24.22
CA HIS A 464 -10.29 -22.42 23.58
C HIS A 464 -11.43 -22.82 24.53
N ALA A 465 -11.20 -22.89 25.84
CA ALA A 465 -12.27 -23.13 26.81
C ALA A 465 -13.25 -21.94 26.88
N SER A 466 -12.78 -20.70 26.75
CA SER A 466 -13.65 -19.52 26.79
C SER A 466 -14.65 -19.47 25.62
N ILE A 467 -14.23 -19.89 24.41
CA ILE A 467 -15.16 -19.99 23.27
C ILE A 467 -16.18 -21.13 23.44
N LYS A 468 -15.82 -22.22 24.14
CA LYS A 468 -16.75 -23.31 24.47
C LYS A 468 -17.78 -22.90 25.52
N LYS A 469 -17.35 -22.25 26.60
CA LYS A 469 -18.26 -21.72 27.64
C LYS A 469 -19.26 -20.72 27.08
N LYS A 470 -18.84 -19.87 26.13
CA LYS A 470 -19.75 -18.96 25.42
C LYS A 470 -20.82 -19.72 24.62
N LYS A 471 -20.46 -20.84 23.98
CA LYS A 471 -21.40 -21.72 23.27
C LYS A 471 -22.38 -22.41 24.23
N GLU A 472 -21.91 -22.90 25.37
CA GLU A 472 -22.75 -23.54 26.39
C GLU A 472 -23.73 -22.55 27.05
N ASN A 473 -23.29 -21.33 27.38
CA ASN A 473 -24.16 -20.28 27.95
C ASN A 473 -25.24 -19.78 26.98
N ILE A 474 -25.00 -19.84 25.66
CA ILE A 474 -26.01 -19.54 24.64
C ILE A 474 -27.05 -20.67 24.59
N VAL A 475 -26.59 -21.93 24.60
CA VAL A 475 -27.48 -23.10 24.56
C VAL A 475 -28.32 -23.23 25.84
N SER A 476 -27.76 -22.89 27.01
CA SER A 476 -28.48 -22.95 28.30
C SER A 476 -29.46 -21.80 28.54
N LYS A 477 -29.46 -20.76 27.69
CA LYS A 477 -30.42 -19.63 27.74
C LYS A 477 -31.61 -19.82 26.79
N ILE A 478 -31.66 -20.90 26.02
CA ILE A 478 -32.85 -21.27 25.25
C ILE A 478 -33.89 -21.79 26.25
N ASN A 479 -34.86 -20.95 26.59
CA ASN A 479 -35.92 -21.27 27.54
C ASN A 479 -36.77 -22.43 27.00
N PRO A 480 -36.94 -23.56 27.73
CA PRO A 480 -37.78 -24.67 27.29
C PRO A 480 -39.28 -24.34 27.29
N ASN A 481 -39.69 -23.22 27.91
CA ASN A 481 -41.05 -22.71 27.85
C ASN A 481 -41.19 -21.68 26.73
N LEU A 482 -41.30 -22.16 25.49
CA LEU A 482 -41.86 -21.38 24.39
C LEU A 482 -43.30 -20.97 24.78
N ILE A 483 -43.50 -19.69 25.04
CA ILE A 483 -44.84 -19.11 25.18
C ILE A 483 -45.55 -19.22 23.83
N LEU A 484 -46.67 -19.92 23.82
CA LEU A 484 -47.59 -20.02 22.68
C LEU A 484 -48.08 -18.62 22.29
N VAL A 485 -47.57 -18.08 21.19
CA VAL A 485 -48.14 -16.90 20.53
C VAL A 485 -49.04 -17.40 19.39
N THR A 486 -50.24 -16.82 19.29
CA THR A 486 -51.33 -17.33 18.44
C THR A 486 -51.25 -16.89 16.97
N ASN A 487 -50.26 -16.10 16.54
CA ASN A 487 -50.01 -15.74 15.13
C ASN A 487 -48.52 -15.35 14.89
N PRO A 488 -47.98 -15.57 13.67
CA PRO A 488 -46.59 -15.21 13.34
C PRO A 488 -46.38 -13.69 13.44
N LYS A 489 -45.38 -13.28 14.21
CA LYS A 489 -45.03 -11.86 14.38
C LYS A 489 -43.69 -11.60 13.70
N ILE A 490 -43.72 -10.84 12.60
CA ILE A 490 -42.51 -10.43 11.88
C ILE A 490 -42.01 -9.12 12.48
N THR A 491 -40.73 -9.07 12.85
CA THR A 491 -40.04 -7.88 13.33
C THR A 491 -38.96 -7.53 12.32
N ILE A 492 -39.02 -6.34 11.71
CA ILE A 492 -37.93 -5.87 10.85
C ILE A 492 -36.78 -5.41 11.74
N LEU A 493 -35.59 -5.91 11.46
CA LEU A 493 -34.36 -5.64 12.20
C LEU A 493 -33.58 -4.55 11.47
N SER A 494 -33.08 -3.58 12.21
CA SER A 494 -32.20 -2.52 11.69
C SER A 494 -30.80 -3.03 11.35
N ASN A 495 -30.32 -4.08 12.02
CA ASN A 495 -29.04 -4.74 11.74
C ASN A 495 -29.00 -6.16 12.33
N ILE A 496 -27.95 -6.92 11.99
CA ILE A 496 -27.76 -8.31 12.47
C ILE A 496 -27.57 -8.38 13.99
N TYR A 497 -26.98 -7.36 14.64
CA TYR A 497 -26.77 -7.36 16.08
C TYR A 497 -28.08 -7.22 16.86
N GLU A 498 -29.01 -6.39 16.37
CA GLU A 498 -30.38 -6.33 16.93
C GLU A 498 -31.08 -7.69 16.84
N GLY A 499 -30.89 -8.41 15.73
CA GLY A 499 -31.38 -9.78 15.58
C GLY A 499 -30.79 -10.74 16.62
N GLN A 500 -29.50 -10.61 16.93
CA GLN A 500 -28.85 -11.42 17.96
C GLN A 500 -29.39 -11.10 19.36
N GLU A 501 -29.58 -9.82 19.68
CA GLU A 501 -30.16 -9.41 20.97
C GLU A 501 -31.59 -9.93 21.14
N LYS A 502 -32.43 -9.82 20.10
CA LYS A 502 -33.82 -10.29 20.12
C LYS A 502 -33.93 -11.81 20.15
N LEU A 503 -32.99 -12.54 19.55
CA LEU A 503 -32.88 -13.99 19.71
C LEU A 503 -32.54 -14.37 21.16
N ILE A 504 -31.66 -13.59 21.81
CA ILE A 504 -31.21 -13.85 23.18
C ILE A 504 -32.30 -13.50 24.21
N SER A 505 -33.05 -12.41 24.00
CA SER A 505 -34.20 -12.05 24.84
C SER A 505 -35.39 -12.99 24.64
N GLY A 506 -35.38 -13.76 23.55
CA GLY A 506 -36.49 -14.61 23.15
C GLY A 506 -37.66 -13.80 22.61
N ASP A 507 -37.43 -12.60 22.06
CA ASP A 507 -38.43 -11.79 21.36
C ASP A 507 -38.72 -12.32 19.96
N ILE A 508 -37.73 -12.99 19.34
CA ILE A 508 -37.85 -13.72 18.07
C ILE A 508 -37.25 -15.12 18.23
N ASP A 509 -37.73 -16.06 17.42
CA ASP A 509 -37.29 -17.45 17.42
C ASP A 509 -36.26 -17.74 16.31
N VAL A 510 -36.25 -16.95 15.24
CA VAL A 510 -35.30 -17.06 14.12
C VAL A 510 -34.99 -15.69 13.52
N VAL A 511 -33.77 -15.52 13.01
CA VAL A 511 -33.39 -14.38 12.16
C VAL A 511 -33.27 -14.86 10.71
N MET A 512 -34.02 -14.24 9.81
CA MET A 512 -33.87 -14.40 8.37
C MET A 512 -33.19 -13.19 7.75
N ILE A 513 -32.24 -13.47 6.87
CA ILE A 513 -31.52 -12.46 6.12
C ILE A 513 -32.02 -12.51 4.68
N LEU A 514 -32.61 -11.41 4.22
CA LEU A 514 -33.19 -11.30 2.87
C LEU A 514 -32.44 -10.24 2.08
N ASN A 515 -32.29 -10.49 0.78
CA ASN A 515 -31.62 -9.53 -0.12
C ASN A 515 -32.59 -8.48 -0.68
N GLU A 516 -33.91 -8.72 -0.63
CA GLU A 516 -34.96 -7.89 -1.23
C GLU A 516 -36.23 -7.92 -0.38
N ASN A 517 -36.93 -6.78 -0.28
CA ASN A 517 -38.11 -6.59 0.57
C ASN A 517 -39.31 -7.47 0.20
N ASP A 518 -39.45 -7.84 -1.08
CA ASP A 518 -40.66 -8.49 -1.60
C ASP A 518 -40.74 -10.00 -1.30
N LYS A 519 -39.70 -10.58 -0.67
CA LYS A 519 -39.63 -12.03 -0.36
C LYS A 519 -40.34 -12.44 0.93
N LEU A 520 -41.03 -11.52 1.61
CA LEU A 520 -41.72 -11.79 2.87
C LEU A 520 -42.92 -12.73 2.72
N ASN A 521 -43.55 -12.76 1.53
CA ASN A 521 -44.83 -13.45 1.26
C ASN A 521 -44.73 -14.99 1.14
N ILE A 522 -43.57 -15.60 1.38
CA ILE A 522 -43.37 -17.05 1.27
C ILE A 522 -43.64 -17.78 2.61
N LEU A 523 -43.85 -17.03 3.69
CA LEU A 523 -44.10 -17.58 5.03
C LEU A 523 -45.58 -17.93 5.19
N LYS A 524 -45.91 -19.21 5.03
CA LYS A 524 -47.29 -19.74 5.13
C LYS A 524 -47.85 -19.52 6.54
N GLU A 525 -49.13 -19.13 6.63
CA GLU A 525 -49.88 -18.74 7.85
C GLU A 525 -49.98 -19.79 8.98
N ASN A 526 -49.27 -20.91 8.94
CA ASN A 526 -49.44 -22.03 9.90
C ASN A 526 -48.22 -22.32 10.79
N GLU A 527 -47.21 -21.47 10.82
CA GLU A 527 -46.03 -21.67 11.68
C GLU A 527 -46.03 -20.73 12.90
N LYS A 528 -45.99 -21.34 14.09
CA LYS A 528 -45.96 -20.67 15.41
C LYS A 528 -44.57 -20.13 15.74
N ILE A 529 -44.00 -19.31 14.85
CA ILE A 529 -42.61 -18.82 14.95
C ILE A 529 -42.61 -17.28 14.86
N ARG A 530 -41.85 -16.63 15.74
CA ARG A 530 -41.55 -15.18 15.68
C ARG A 530 -40.28 -14.97 14.88
N ILE A 531 -40.33 -14.09 13.89
CA ILE A 531 -39.28 -13.99 12.87
C ILE A 531 -38.71 -12.58 12.88
N GLY A 532 -37.41 -12.44 13.09
CA GLY A 532 -36.67 -11.22 12.81
C GLY A 532 -36.18 -11.22 11.36
N VAL A 533 -36.46 -10.17 10.59
CA VAL A 533 -35.99 -10.05 9.21
C VAL A 533 -35.01 -8.90 9.08
N TYR A 534 -33.78 -9.19 8.67
CA TYR A 534 -32.79 -8.18 8.32
C TYR A 534 -32.60 -8.15 6.80
N TYR A 535 -32.68 -6.96 6.21
CA TYR A 535 -32.43 -6.77 4.79
C TYR A 535 -30.99 -6.33 4.55
N MET A 536 -30.27 -7.10 3.73
CA MET A 536 -28.85 -6.85 3.45
C MET A 536 -28.54 -5.55 2.69
N ASN A 537 -29.56 -4.77 2.32
CA ASN A 537 -29.45 -3.54 1.52
C ASN A 537 -29.84 -2.27 2.30
N GLN A 538 -29.84 -2.29 3.64
CA GLN A 538 -29.92 -1.09 4.49
C GLN A 538 -28.61 -0.78 5.19
#